data_AF-A0A2M3ZYH7-F1
#
_entry.id   AF-A0A2M3ZYH7-F1
#
_cell.length_a   1.000
_cell.length_b   1.000
_cell.length_c   1.000
_cell.angle_alpha   90.00
_cell.angle_beta   90.00
_cell.angle_gamma   90.00
#
_symmetry.space_group_name_H-M   'P 1'
#
loop_
_entity.id
_entity.type
_entity.pdbx_description
1 polymer ?
#
loop_
_entity_poly.entity_id
_entity_poly.type
_entity_poly.pdbx_seq_one_letter_code
_entity_poly.pdbx_strand_id
1 'polypeptide(L)'
;LLLMMMMALVSLMVVGVVASPDFAVPARMTGVGSGNLDRTGNVVQNANRVLAVLEQFQSITEWLYSLQTPDLYRLATRFRTVMDSLVETGSPIFQGLSNAARLSSGNITSLFAGIQRSVDVTVALNNLHQLTISETRPFLGEAGVHNISTVLDLLVRNVRNLSAVLDEIEPPLEELQLRLQSTAPSSPAASSTALVDRLYPRAAVRKLNDILLDYVNIGVATVPQINAVVNRVRLMDGFIGRLDSVATTQQHSLNASLATVNGTIRNYVEGRLRGAVRGLAPAFNRSVTEAKVKLRPLMADQVLQEVARNATNRLTERLTNVTEALDTLADHIEVVRQFGQAVHTTRLIMNLTVAAIGELAWNLTLAVTSAQPGAEGCFRRYGYEFDKLARQLYDSLSGCGQGEARALQGVTGALIGFLGVVQTQLDAEARTYGQCLGGLSVGSPDDLKRQRRLCLEVAVQYSQLVGGTVVANQLSSFGEVLQRELGYSTDRHGACLLGSYRLLVTEVVHLRDSLAACLNPYY
;
A
#
# COMPACT_ATOMS: atom_id res chain seq x y z
N LEU A 1 -6.67 24.20 25.94
CA LEU A 1 -6.17 25.33 26.78
C LEU A 1 -5.35 24.85 27.98
N LEU A 2 -5.89 24.00 28.88
CA LEU A 2 -5.11 23.40 29.99
C LEU A 2 -3.85 22.64 29.54
N LEU A 3 -3.94 21.90 28.42
CA LEU A 3 -2.81 21.17 27.81
C LEU A 3 -1.71 22.09 27.22
N MET A 4 -2.08 23.26 26.69
CA MET A 4 -1.12 24.27 26.19
C MET A 4 -0.48 25.05 27.34
N MET A 5 -1.22 25.32 28.42
CA MET A 5 -0.64 25.90 29.64
C MET A 5 0.31 24.93 30.32
N MET A 6 0.01 23.63 30.36
CA MET A 6 0.93 22.61 30.90
C MET A 6 2.13 22.35 30.00
N MET A 7 1.96 22.29 28.68
CA MET A 7 3.10 22.22 27.74
C MET A 7 3.97 23.47 27.81
N ALA A 8 3.38 24.67 28.00
CA ALA A 8 4.15 25.89 28.23
C ALA A 8 4.89 25.86 29.59
N LEU A 9 4.31 25.26 30.63
CA LEU A 9 4.98 25.00 31.92
C LEU A 9 6.11 23.96 31.80
N VAL A 10 5.93 22.90 31.00
CA VAL A 10 6.98 21.92 30.68
C VAL A 10 8.07 22.57 29.84
N SER A 11 7.73 23.40 28.85
CA SER A 11 8.71 24.21 28.12
C SER A 11 9.38 25.24 29.02
N LEU A 12 8.70 25.83 30.01
CA LEU A 12 9.32 26.73 30.99
C LEU A 12 10.21 25.98 32.00
N MET A 13 9.91 24.72 32.32
CA MET A 13 10.77 23.85 33.14
C MET A 13 11.96 23.28 32.34
N VAL A 14 11.79 23.02 31.04
CA VAL A 14 12.84 22.54 30.13
C VAL A 14 13.72 23.70 29.61
N VAL A 15 13.18 24.92 29.50
CA VAL A 15 13.91 26.14 29.06
C VAL A 15 14.42 26.97 30.25
N GLY A 16 13.98 26.65 31.48
CA GLY A 16 14.55 27.16 32.71
C GLY A 16 15.92 26.54 32.98
N VAL A 17 16.92 26.95 32.18
CA VAL A 17 18.34 26.61 32.33
C VAL A 17 18.53 25.10 32.53
N VAL A 18 18.61 24.37 31.41
CA VAL A 18 19.44 23.15 31.35
C VAL A 18 20.87 23.59 31.63
N ALA A 19 21.15 23.90 32.90
CA ALA A 19 22.49 23.78 33.41
C ALA A 19 22.73 22.28 33.34
N SER A 20 23.38 21.84 32.26
CA SER A 20 24.23 20.67 32.31
C SER A 20 24.87 20.68 33.69
N PRO A 21 24.71 19.64 34.53
CA PRO A 21 25.48 19.54 35.75
C PRO A 21 26.93 19.83 35.34
N ASP A 22 27.53 20.86 35.93
CA ASP A 22 28.91 21.19 35.63
C ASP A 22 29.74 20.03 36.19
N PHE A 23 29.99 19.03 35.33
CA PHE A 23 30.64 17.75 35.67
C PHE A 23 32.13 17.95 36.01
N ALA A 24 32.59 19.18 36.18
CA ALA A 24 33.99 19.54 36.42
C ALA A 24 34.44 19.44 37.88
N VAL A 25 33.61 18.98 38.83
CA VAL A 25 33.99 19.00 40.26
C VAL A 25 33.72 17.66 40.98
N PRO A 26 34.75 16.83 41.28
CA PRO A 26 34.58 15.45 41.76
C PRO A 26 34.38 15.27 43.27
N ALA A 27 33.18 14.98 43.77
CA ALA A 27 32.89 14.81 45.21
C ALA A 27 33.01 13.35 45.73
N ARG A 28 33.41 13.14 47.01
CA ARG A 28 33.78 11.83 47.60
C ARG A 28 32.74 11.21 48.54
N MET A 29 32.49 9.91 48.38
CA MET A 29 32.03 9.02 49.45
C MET A 29 33.14 8.02 49.85
N THR A 30 33.75 8.16 51.03
CA THR A 30 34.78 7.23 51.54
C THR A 30 34.25 5.82 51.75
N GLY A 31 34.71 4.83 50.96
CA GLY A 31 34.46 3.39 51.23
C GLY A 31 33.31 2.76 50.44
N VAL A 32 32.76 3.44 49.43
CA VAL A 32 31.69 2.91 48.57
C VAL A 32 32.23 2.10 47.37
N GLY A 33 33.39 2.48 46.83
CA GLY A 33 33.91 1.93 45.57
C GLY A 33 34.57 0.54 45.65
N SER A 34 34.96 0.07 46.83
CA SER A 34 35.73 -1.19 47.02
C SER A 34 35.17 -2.15 48.07
N GLY A 35 34.11 -1.77 48.79
CA GLY A 35 33.53 -2.57 49.85
C GLY A 35 32.50 -3.58 49.34
N ASN A 36 32.67 -4.85 49.72
CA ASN A 36 31.60 -5.83 49.69
C ASN A 36 30.65 -5.47 50.84
N LEU A 37 29.62 -4.67 50.55
CA LEU A 37 28.43 -4.66 51.40
C LEU A 37 27.89 -6.09 51.35
N ASP A 38 27.40 -6.66 52.45
CA ASP A 38 27.04 -8.10 52.55
C ASP A 38 25.92 -8.58 51.59
N ARG A 39 25.58 -7.80 50.56
CA ARG A 39 24.60 -8.04 49.48
C ARG A 39 25.24 -7.75 48.12
N THR A 40 24.73 -8.38 47.06
CA THR A 40 25.27 -8.32 45.69
C THR A 40 25.56 -6.90 45.18
N GLY A 41 26.85 -6.54 45.14
CA GLY A 41 27.39 -5.33 44.51
C GLY A 41 27.39 -4.07 45.39
N ASN A 42 28.20 -3.08 45.01
CA ASN A 42 28.27 -1.76 45.65
C ASN A 42 27.53 -0.67 44.84
N VAL A 43 27.42 0.54 45.38
CA VAL A 43 26.66 1.66 44.76
C VAL A 43 27.16 1.94 43.34
N VAL A 44 28.48 1.91 43.10
CA VAL A 44 29.07 2.11 41.77
C VAL A 44 28.59 1.02 40.81
N GLN A 45 28.69 -0.23 41.22
CA GLN A 45 28.31 -1.38 40.41
C GLN A 45 26.80 -1.37 40.11
N ASN A 46 25.96 -1.12 41.12
CA ASN A 46 24.51 -1.10 40.95
C ASN A 46 24.04 0.13 40.17
N ALA A 47 24.65 1.31 40.34
CA ALA A 47 24.37 2.48 39.50
C ALA A 47 24.74 2.22 38.03
N ASN A 48 25.90 1.59 37.76
CA ASN A 48 26.27 1.22 36.39
C ASN A 48 25.32 0.15 35.80
N ARG A 49 24.82 -0.78 36.61
CA ARG A 49 23.79 -1.75 36.19
C ARG A 49 22.48 -1.06 35.84
N VAL A 50 22.08 -0.02 36.60
CA VAL A 50 20.90 0.78 36.25
C VAL A 50 21.12 1.50 34.92
N LEU A 51 22.28 2.12 34.70
CA LEU A 51 22.60 2.75 33.41
C LEU A 51 22.52 1.76 32.25
N ALA A 52 23.02 0.53 32.44
CA ALA A 52 22.90 -0.52 31.43
C ALA A 52 21.44 -0.93 31.15
N VAL A 53 20.54 -0.91 32.15
CA VAL A 53 19.11 -1.12 31.95
C VAL A 53 18.49 0.02 31.13
N LEU A 54 18.82 1.27 31.45
CA LEU A 54 18.32 2.44 30.71
C LEU A 54 18.82 2.42 29.25
N GLU A 55 20.08 2.05 29.03
CA GLU A 55 20.63 1.85 27.69
C GLU A 55 19.90 0.73 26.93
N GLN A 56 19.53 -0.36 27.59
CA GLN A 56 18.69 -1.41 26.98
C GLN A 56 17.30 -0.90 26.60
N PHE A 57 16.67 -0.09 27.45
CA PHE A 57 15.38 0.53 27.13
C PHE A 57 15.49 1.38 25.86
N GLN A 58 16.49 2.25 25.78
CA GLN A 58 16.76 3.09 24.61
C GLN A 58 17.03 2.26 23.36
N SER A 59 17.93 1.27 23.45
CA SER A 59 18.31 0.42 22.31
C SER A 59 17.11 -0.34 21.74
N ILE A 60 16.22 -0.83 22.60
CA ILE A 60 15.01 -1.53 22.17
C ILE A 60 14.03 -0.56 21.49
N THR A 61 13.86 0.65 22.02
CA THR A 61 12.88 1.63 21.50
C THR A 61 13.38 2.38 20.28
N GLU A 62 14.70 2.47 20.07
CA GLU A 62 15.31 3.09 18.89
C GLU A 62 14.85 2.44 17.59
N TRP A 63 14.59 1.13 17.60
CA TRP A 63 14.07 0.45 16.42
C TRP A 63 12.72 1.01 15.94
N LEU A 64 11.87 1.49 16.85
CA LEU A 64 10.57 2.09 16.51
C LEU A 64 10.71 3.41 15.71
N TYR A 65 11.92 3.95 15.53
CA TYR A 65 12.21 5.04 14.58
C TYR A 65 12.24 4.57 13.13
N SER A 66 12.42 3.26 12.89
CA SER A 66 12.55 2.67 11.55
C SER A 66 11.25 2.09 10.99
N LEU A 67 10.11 2.28 11.68
CA LEU A 67 8.81 1.82 11.23
C LEU A 67 8.46 2.41 9.86
N GLN A 68 8.06 1.55 8.92
CA GLN A 68 7.74 1.93 7.55
C GLN A 68 6.29 2.43 7.42
N THR A 69 5.39 1.89 8.23
CA THR A 69 3.96 2.19 8.20
C THR A 69 3.68 3.48 8.96
N PRO A 70 3.14 4.54 8.31
CA PRO A 70 2.92 5.83 8.95
C PRO A 70 2.00 5.78 10.18
N ASP A 71 0.97 4.94 10.14
CA ASP A 71 0.02 4.83 11.25
C ASP A 71 0.63 4.13 12.46
N LEU A 72 1.42 3.05 12.26
CA LEU A 72 2.17 2.42 13.35
C LEU A 72 3.25 3.34 13.91
N TYR A 73 3.93 4.11 13.05
CA TYR A 73 4.91 5.11 13.50
C TYR A 73 4.26 6.15 14.43
N ARG A 74 3.10 6.69 14.04
CA ARG A 74 2.35 7.65 14.86
C ARG A 74 1.90 7.04 16.19
N LEU A 75 1.39 5.81 16.18
CA LEU A 75 0.96 5.12 17.40
C LEU A 75 2.14 4.82 18.33
N ALA A 76 3.29 4.40 17.78
CA ALA A 76 4.50 4.08 18.54
C ALA A 76 5.20 5.34 19.11
N THR A 77 4.97 6.52 18.54
CA THR A 77 5.61 7.77 18.95
C THR A 77 5.40 8.06 20.43
N ARG A 78 4.17 7.87 20.94
CA ARG A 78 3.85 8.13 22.36
C ARG A 78 4.61 7.21 23.31
N PHE A 79 4.71 5.93 22.96
CA PHE A 79 5.48 4.96 23.73
C PHE A 79 6.97 5.32 23.74
N ARG A 80 7.54 5.66 22.57
CA ARG A 80 8.93 6.10 22.47
C ARG A 80 9.22 7.35 23.30
N THR A 81 8.39 8.39 23.20
CA THR A 81 8.59 9.64 23.94
C THR A 81 8.73 9.40 25.45
N VAL A 82 7.93 8.49 26.00
CA VAL A 82 8.02 8.14 27.43
C VAL A 82 9.32 7.40 27.75
N MET A 83 9.70 6.43 26.91
CA MET A 83 10.93 5.67 27.11
C MET A 83 12.18 6.54 26.94
N ASP A 84 12.22 7.38 25.93
CA ASP A 84 13.32 8.32 25.67
C ASP A 84 13.45 9.32 26.82
N SER A 85 12.32 9.87 27.30
CA SER A 85 12.30 10.79 28.44
C SER A 85 12.75 10.12 29.74
N LEU A 86 12.37 8.87 29.99
CA LEU A 86 12.83 8.10 31.16
C LEU A 86 14.36 7.93 31.16
N VAL A 87 14.93 7.63 29.99
CA VAL A 87 16.38 7.47 29.83
C VAL A 87 17.09 8.81 29.97
N GLU A 88 16.57 9.87 29.36
CA GLU A 88 17.13 11.22 29.38
C GLU A 88 17.17 11.81 30.79
N THR A 89 16.10 11.66 31.57
CA THR A 89 16.02 12.25 32.92
C THR A 89 16.59 11.32 34.00
N GLY A 90 16.56 10.00 33.78
CA GLY A 90 17.09 9.01 34.71
C GLY A 90 18.61 8.87 34.67
N SER A 91 19.22 8.90 33.48
CA SER A 91 20.67 8.68 33.32
C SER A 91 21.55 9.64 34.14
N PRO A 92 21.26 10.95 34.22
CA PRO A 92 22.03 11.89 35.04
C PRO A 92 22.06 11.53 36.54
N ILE A 93 20.96 10.98 37.08
CA ILE A 93 20.86 10.55 38.48
C ILE A 93 21.92 9.47 38.76
N PHE A 94 21.91 8.40 37.97
CA PHE A 94 22.77 7.24 38.21
C PHE A 94 24.22 7.47 37.81
N GLN A 95 24.48 8.31 36.78
CA GLN A 95 25.83 8.80 36.49
C GLN A 95 26.37 9.64 37.65
N GLY A 96 25.55 10.55 38.19
CA GLY A 96 25.89 11.37 39.36
C GLY A 96 26.23 10.52 40.59
N LEU A 97 25.42 9.50 40.90
CA LEU A 97 25.66 8.56 42.00
C LEU A 97 26.93 7.72 41.82
N SER A 98 27.16 7.22 40.60
CA SER A 98 28.37 6.45 40.27
C SER A 98 29.63 7.32 40.42
N ASN A 99 29.57 8.58 39.98
CA ASN A 99 30.66 9.55 40.10
C ASN A 99 30.91 9.98 41.56
N ALA A 100 29.85 10.24 42.33
CA ALA A 100 29.91 10.54 43.78
C ALA A 100 30.67 9.44 44.56
N ALA A 101 30.47 8.19 44.14
CA ALA A 101 31.06 7.03 44.78
C ALA A 101 32.50 6.72 44.29
N ARG A 102 32.94 7.27 43.15
CA ARG A 102 34.25 6.99 42.52
C ARG A 102 35.35 8.02 42.83
N LEU A 103 35.04 9.31 42.92
CA LEU A 103 36.05 10.38 42.87
C LEU A 103 36.24 11.11 44.21
N SER A 104 37.39 11.78 44.41
CA SER A 104 37.91 12.09 45.76
C SER A 104 38.16 13.59 46.08
N SER A 105 37.79 14.57 45.25
CA SER A 105 38.28 15.96 45.44
C SER A 105 37.41 17.08 44.84
N GLY A 106 36.26 17.38 45.45
CA GLY A 106 35.24 18.28 44.87
C GLY A 106 34.06 18.55 45.80
N ASN A 107 33.20 19.51 45.46
CA ASN A 107 32.11 20.02 46.30
C ASN A 107 30.92 19.03 46.32
N ILE A 108 30.79 18.25 47.40
CA ILE A 108 29.73 17.23 47.60
C ILE A 108 28.34 17.84 47.52
N THR A 109 28.14 19.01 48.14
CA THR A 109 26.88 19.73 48.14
C THR A 109 26.40 20.07 46.72
N SER A 110 27.32 20.51 45.85
CA SER A 110 26.98 20.84 44.46
C SER A 110 26.55 19.61 43.64
N LEU A 111 27.22 18.47 43.86
CA LEU A 111 26.92 17.20 43.20
C LEU A 111 25.56 16.65 43.65
N PHE A 112 25.32 16.60 44.96
CA PHE A 112 24.06 16.12 45.54
C PHE A 112 22.90 17.02 45.11
N ALA A 113 23.06 18.35 45.12
CA ALA A 113 22.06 19.27 44.59
C ALA A 113 21.77 19.06 43.08
N GLY A 114 22.75 18.61 42.29
CA GLY A 114 22.56 18.24 40.88
C GLY A 114 21.78 16.93 40.70
N ILE A 115 22.10 15.92 41.51
CA ILE A 115 21.37 14.64 41.55
C ILE A 115 19.92 14.88 41.99
N GLN A 116 19.73 15.68 43.05
CA GLN A 116 18.43 16.04 43.60
C GLN A 116 17.55 16.75 42.58
N ARG A 117 18.09 17.73 41.84
CA ARG A 117 17.37 18.37 40.72
C ARG A 117 16.91 17.36 39.66
N SER A 118 17.75 16.37 39.33
CA SER A 118 17.41 15.33 38.35
C SER A 118 16.33 14.36 38.87
N VAL A 119 16.36 14.06 40.18
CA VAL A 119 15.31 13.31 40.88
C VAL A 119 13.98 14.07 40.82
N ASP A 120 13.96 15.36 41.17
CA ASP A 120 12.76 16.19 41.16
C ASP A 120 12.12 16.27 39.77
N VAL A 121 12.92 16.47 38.72
CA VAL A 121 12.46 16.49 37.33
C VAL A 121 11.83 15.14 36.95
N THR A 122 12.51 14.03 37.24
CA THR A 122 12.00 12.69 36.92
C THR A 122 10.68 12.40 37.64
N VAL A 123 10.57 12.79 38.91
CA VAL A 123 9.35 12.62 39.71
C VAL A 123 8.21 13.50 39.18
N ALA A 124 8.49 14.75 38.80
CA ALA A 124 7.50 15.67 38.26
C ALA A 124 6.93 15.20 36.91
N LEU A 125 7.75 14.57 36.08
CA LEU A 125 7.35 14.07 34.77
C LEU A 125 6.49 12.79 34.82
N ASN A 126 6.45 12.07 35.94
CA ASN A 126 5.70 10.81 36.03
C ASN A 126 4.24 10.96 35.62
N ASN A 127 3.52 11.98 36.11
CA ASN A 127 2.12 12.18 35.75
C ASN A 127 1.93 12.39 34.24
N LEU A 128 2.88 13.08 33.58
CA LEU A 128 2.87 13.26 32.14
C LEU A 128 3.19 11.95 31.41
N HIS A 129 4.16 11.17 31.89
CA HIS A 129 4.48 9.85 31.35
C HIS A 129 3.28 8.90 31.45
N GLN A 130 2.59 8.86 32.59
CA GLN A 130 1.39 8.05 32.80
C GLN A 130 0.27 8.43 31.83
N LEU A 131 0.02 9.73 31.67
CA LEU A 131 -0.98 10.23 30.71
C LEU A 131 -0.59 9.86 29.27
N THR A 132 0.68 10.04 28.91
CA THR A 132 1.20 9.74 27.58
C THR A 132 1.15 8.24 27.27
N ILE A 133 1.48 7.37 28.23
CA ILE A 133 1.31 5.91 28.10
C ILE A 133 -0.17 5.53 27.96
N SER A 134 -1.09 6.20 28.67
CA SER A 134 -2.52 5.90 28.52
C SER A 134 -3.05 6.15 27.10
N GLU A 135 -2.45 7.09 26.36
CA GLU A 135 -2.77 7.34 24.95
C GLU A 135 -2.30 6.19 24.02
N THR A 136 -1.40 5.32 24.48
CA THR A 136 -0.94 4.15 23.72
C THR A 136 -1.91 2.96 23.80
N ARG A 137 -3.02 3.09 24.53
CA ARG A 137 -4.04 2.04 24.71
C ARG A 137 -4.53 1.37 23.41
N PRO A 138 -4.81 2.08 22.30
CA PRO A 138 -5.24 1.43 21.06
C PRO A 138 -4.21 0.42 20.52
N PHE A 139 -2.95 0.61 20.87
CA PHE A 139 -1.82 -0.14 20.34
C PHE A 139 -1.26 -1.17 21.36
N LEU A 140 -1.16 -0.82 22.65
CA LEU A 140 -0.68 -1.70 23.72
C LEU A 140 -1.79 -2.51 24.41
N GLY A 141 -3.06 -2.14 24.21
CA GLY A 141 -4.17 -2.68 24.97
C GLY A 141 -4.17 -2.20 26.43
N GLU A 142 -5.27 -2.46 27.15
CA GLU A 142 -5.40 -2.06 28.56
C GLU A 142 -4.37 -2.76 29.45
N ALA A 143 -4.14 -4.06 29.23
CA ALA A 143 -3.18 -4.83 30.02
C ALA A 143 -1.74 -4.34 29.80
N GLY A 144 -1.36 -4.04 28.55
CA GLY A 144 -0.03 -3.51 28.23
C GLY A 144 0.19 -2.12 28.83
N VAL A 145 -0.80 -1.22 28.70
CA VAL A 145 -0.77 0.10 29.34
C VAL A 145 -0.65 -0.02 30.85
N HIS A 146 -1.45 -0.88 31.49
CA HIS A 146 -1.43 -1.07 32.93
C HIS A 146 -0.09 -1.61 33.43
N ASN A 147 0.48 -2.59 32.73
CA ASN A 147 1.78 -3.16 33.09
C ASN A 147 2.91 -2.12 33.00
N ILE A 148 2.99 -1.38 31.89
CA ILE A 148 4.00 -0.33 31.71
C ILE A 148 3.79 0.81 32.70
N SER A 149 2.55 1.23 32.91
CA SER A 149 2.17 2.25 33.90
C SER A 149 2.62 1.88 35.31
N THR A 150 2.39 0.62 35.72
CA THR A 150 2.81 0.09 37.01
C THR A 150 4.33 0.09 37.16
N VAL A 151 5.05 -0.33 36.12
CA VAL A 151 6.53 -0.29 36.14
C VAL A 151 7.04 1.14 36.26
N LEU A 152 6.52 2.08 35.47
CA LEU A 152 6.93 3.48 35.54
C LEU A 152 6.71 4.05 36.94
N ASP A 153 5.58 3.74 37.57
CA ASP A 153 5.30 4.17 38.94
C ASP A 153 6.29 3.54 39.95
N LEU A 154 6.65 2.26 39.80
CA LEU A 154 7.65 1.60 40.63
C LEU A 154 9.06 2.21 40.45
N LEU A 155 9.46 2.54 39.22
CA LEU A 155 10.75 3.18 38.92
C LEU A 155 10.80 4.59 39.52
N VAL A 156 9.73 5.37 39.39
CA VAL A 156 9.62 6.72 39.96
C VAL A 156 9.58 6.69 41.49
N ARG A 157 8.88 5.73 42.10
CA ARG A 157 8.91 5.52 43.56
C ARG A 157 10.31 5.23 44.06
N ASN A 158 11.09 4.40 43.35
CA ASN A 158 12.49 4.16 43.69
C ASN A 158 13.33 5.44 43.57
N VAL A 159 13.15 6.22 42.51
CA VAL A 159 13.83 7.51 42.33
C VAL A 159 13.47 8.50 43.45
N ARG A 160 12.20 8.56 43.88
CA ARG A 160 11.77 9.38 45.01
C ARG A 160 12.43 8.94 46.33
N ASN A 161 12.59 7.63 46.55
CA ASN A 161 13.29 7.12 47.73
C ASN A 161 14.78 7.50 47.73
N LEU A 162 15.40 7.71 46.56
CA LEU A 162 16.77 8.22 46.49
C LEU A 162 16.88 9.59 47.15
N SER A 163 15.94 10.51 46.91
CA SER A 163 15.97 11.86 47.53
C SER A 163 16.06 11.77 49.06
N ALA A 164 15.17 10.99 49.69
CA ALA A 164 15.17 10.87 51.15
C ALA A 164 16.48 10.27 51.69
N VAL A 165 17.08 9.33 50.96
CA VAL A 165 18.35 8.72 51.35
C VAL A 165 19.55 9.64 51.07
N LEU A 166 19.48 10.48 50.03
CA LEU A 166 20.50 11.48 49.73
C LEU A 166 20.54 12.58 50.80
N ASP A 167 19.37 13.03 51.28
CA ASP A 167 19.25 13.96 52.41
C ASP A 167 19.84 13.38 53.72
N GLU A 168 19.78 12.05 53.91
CA GLU A 168 20.42 11.36 55.04
C GLU A 168 21.96 11.25 54.88
N ILE A 169 22.46 11.24 53.64
CA ILE A 169 23.88 10.98 53.31
C ILE A 169 24.69 12.29 53.20
N GLU A 170 24.10 13.36 52.66
CA GLU A 170 24.80 14.61 52.35
C GLU A 170 25.43 15.28 53.59
N PRO A 171 24.71 15.54 54.70
CA PRO A 171 25.27 16.29 55.83
C PRO A 171 26.46 15.58 56.52
N PRO A 172 26.41 14.26 56.79
CA PRO A 172 27.56 13.55 57.36
C PRO A 172 28.79 13.52 56.43
N LEU A 173 28.58 13.51 55.11
CA LEU A 173 29.68 13.54 54.14
C LEU A 173 30.30 14.93 54.02
N GLU A 174 29.49 15.98 54.02
CA GLU A 174 29.96 17.36 54.04
C GLU A 174 30.81 17.62 55.31
N GLU A 175 30.33 17.18 56.47
CA GLU A 175 31.05 17.29 57.73
C GLU A 175 32.37 16.51 57.71
N LEU A 176 32.37 15.30 57.15
CA LEU A 176 33.57 14.48 56.99
C LEU A 176 34.57 15.14 56.02
N GLN A 177 34.10 15.74 54.93
CA GLN A 177 34.94 16.48 53.99
C GLN A 177 35.58 17.71 54.62
N LEU A 178 34.79 18.54 55.33
CA LEU A 178 35.28 19.71 56.05
C LEU A 178 36.33 19.34 57.10
N ARG A 179 36.06 18.29 57.88
CA ARG A 179 37.00 17.82 58.91
C ARG A 179 38.29 17.28 58.31
N LEU A 180 38.22 16.49 57.24
CA LEU A 180 39.40 15.99 56.51
C LEU A 180 40.24 17.12 55.91
N GLN A 181 39.60 18.17 55.38
CA GLN A 181 40.29 19.37 54.86
C GLN A 181 40.91 20.23 55.98
N SER A 182 40.32 20.25 57.17
CA SER A 182 40.81 21.00 58.33
C SER A 182 41.96 20.33 59.09
N THR A 183 42.17 19.02 58.91
CA THR A 183 43.31 18.29 59.52
C THR A 183 44.62 18.61 58.80
N ALA A 184 45.52 19.34 59.47
CA ALA A 184 46.88 19.62 58.99
C ALA A 184 47.73 18.32 58.84
N PRO A 185 48.81 18.32 58.02
CA PRO A 185 49.56 17.11 57.61
C PRO A 185 50.34 16.37 58.72
N SER A 186 50.16 16.72 59.99
CA SER A 186 51.07 16.37 61.09
C SER A 186 50.55 15.26 62.01
N SER A 187 49.99 14.16 61.47
CA SER A 187 50.10 12.81 62.09
C SER A 187 49.51 11.70 61.21
N PRO A 188 50.11 10.50 61.19
CA PRO A 188 49.93 9.52 60.11
C PRO A 188 48.69 8.64 60.29
N ALA A 189 47.92 8.47 59.21
CA ALA A 189 47.01 7.37 58.82
C ALA A 189 45.90 6.85 59.78
N ALA A 190 46.04 6.96 61.10
CA ALA A 190 45.11 6.43 62.09
C ALA A 190 43.98 7.42 62.47
N SER A 191 44.21 8.73 62.35
CA SER A 191 43.18 9.75 62.63
C SER A 191 42.14 9.85 61.51
N SER A 192 42.55 9.67 60.25
CA SER A 192 41.63 9.71 59.10
C SER A 192 40.72 8.48 59.02
N THR A 193 41.23 7.29 59.37
CA THR A 193 40.45 6.04 59.37
C THR A 193 39.44 5.99 60.50
N ALA A 194 39.81 6.34 61.73
CA ALA A 194 38.88 6.41 62.86
C ALA A 194 37.81 7.51 62.70
N LEU A 195 38.17 8.65 62.09
CA LEU A 195 37.23 9.73 61.77
C LEU A 195 36.23 9.30 60.70
N VAL A 196 36.70 8.60 59.65
CA VAL A 196 35.85 8.02 58.62
C VAL A 196 34.93 6.96 59.22
N ASP A 197 35.43 6.07 60.05
CA ASP A 197 34.62 5.03 60.68
C ASP A 197 33.53 5.56 61.59
N ARG A 198 33.74 6.75 62.18
CA ARG A 198 32.79 7.39 63.09
C ARG A 198 31.70 8.21 62.36
N LEU A 199 32.06 8.94 61.31
CA LEU A 199 31.17 9.91 60.66
C LEU A 199 30.55 9.38 59.35
N TYR A 200 31.09 8.30 58.79
CA TYR A 200 30.59 7.77 57.53
C TYR A 200 29.19 7.12 57.69
N PRO A 201 28.18 7.53 56.89
CA PRO A 201 26.79 7.11 57.08
C PRO A 201 26.51 5.70 56.51
N ARG A 202 27.17 4.67 57.07
CA ARG A 202 27.12 3.27 56.57
C ARG A 202 25.70 2.74 56.39
N ALA A 203 24.79 3.08 57.30
CA ALA A 203 23.40 2.64 57.23
C ALA A 203 22.66 3.25 56.02
N ALA A 204 22.82 4.55 55.79
CA ALA A 204 22.18 5.23 54.66
C ALA A 204 22.81 4.81 53.32
N VAL A 205 24.13 4.58 53.26
CA VAL A 205 24.80 4.02 52.07
C VAL A 205 24.31 2.60 51.74
N ARG A 206 24.03 1.78 52.76
CA ARG A 206 23.40 0.46 52.55
C ARG A 206 21.99 0.59 51.99
N LYS A 207 21.16 1.49 52.54
CA LYS A 207 19.82 1.80 52.00
C LYS A 207 19.90 2.27 50.54
N LEU A 208 20.86 3.14 50.20
CA LEU A 208 21.08 3.60 48.83
C LEU A 208 21.39 2.43 47.90
N ASN A 209 22.28 1.53 48.32
CA ASN A 209 22.63 0.35 47.53
C ASN A 209 21.43 -0.61 47.35
N ASP A 210 20.59 -0.77 48.37
CA ASP A 210 19.36 -1.56 48.29
C ASP A 210 18.36 -0.94 47.28
N ILE A 211 18.14 0.38 47.31
CA ILE A 211 17.27 1.09 46.35
C ILE A 211 17.79 0.93 44.91
N LEU A 212 19.09 1.04 44.70
CA LEU A 212 19.70 0.83 43.38
C LEU A 212 19.51 -0.62 42.90
N LEU A 213 19.67 -1.60 43.79
CA LEU A 213 19.46 -3.00 43.46
C LEU A 213 17.99 -3.28 43.11
N ASP A 214 17.04 -2.69 43.83
CA ASP A 214 15.61 -2.78 43.52
C ASP A 214 15.28 -2.16 42.15
N TYR A 215 15.85 -1.01 41.82
CA TYR A 215 15.71 -0.41 40.49
C TYR A 215 16.23 -1.35 39.39
N VAL A 216 17.41 -1.96 39.60
CA VAL A 216 17.96 -2.95 38.65
C VAL A 216 17.00 -4.13 38.50
N ASN A 217 16.46 -4.67 39.59
CA ASN A 217 15.57 -5.82 39.55
C ASN A 217 14.26 -5.51 38.80
N ILE A 218 13.66 -4.35 39.03
CA ILE A 218 12.47 -3.88 38.30
C ILE A 218 12.81 -3.71 36.81
N GLY A 219 13.93 -3.06 36.51
CA GLY A 219 14.44 -2.86 35.17
C GLY A 219 14.62 -4.15 34.37
N VAL A 220 15.42 -5.08 34.92
CA VAL A 220 15.72 -6.39 34.31
C VAL A 220 14.44 -7.21 34.08
N ALA A 221 13.47 -7.16 34.99
CA ALA A 221 12.19 -7.84 34.81
C ALA A 221 11.31 -7.19 33.73
N THR A 222 11.51 -5.91 33.43
CA THR A 222 10.73 -5.14 32.46
C THR A 222 11.28 -5.22 31.04
N VAL A 223 12.61 -5.29 30.88
CA VAL A 223 13.28 -5.35 29.55
C VAL A 223 12.63 -6.37 28.60
N PRO A 224 12.34 -7.64 29.00
CA PRO A 224 11.67 -8.59 28.13
C PRO A 224 10.26 -8.16 27.70
N GLN A 225 9.53 -7.44 28.55
CA GLN A 225 8.17 -6.98 28.27
C GLN A 225 8.17 -5.87 27.20
N ILE A 226 9.07 -4.90 27.33
CA ILE A 226 9.26 -3.83 26.33
C ILE A 226 9.74 -4.43 25.01
N ASN A 227 10.69 -5.38 25.05
CA ASN A 227 11.16 -6.07 23.85
C ASN A 227 10.03 -6.85 23.16
N ALA A 228 9.17 -7.53 23.91
CA ALA A 228 8.01 -8.22 23.35
C ALA A 228 7.05 -7.26 22.64
N VAL A 229 6.79 -6.08 23.22
CA VAL A 229 6.00 -5.02 22.57
C VAL A 229 6.63 -4.62 21.24
N VAL A 230 7.91 -4.21 21.24
CA VAL A 230 8.62 -3.75 20.03
C VAL A 230 8.64 -4.82 18.95
N ASN A 231 8.89 -6.08 19.31
CA ASN A 231 8.89 -7.19 18.34
C ASN A 231 7.53 -7.42 17.69
N ARG A 232 6.42 -7.26 18.44
CA ARG A 232 5.07 -7.35 17.85
C ARG A 232 4.79 -6.20 16.89
N VAL A 233 5.22 -4.97 17.21
CA VAL A 233 5.10 -3.83 16.28
C VAL A 233 5.87 -4.11 15.01
N ARG A 234 7.11 -4.59 15.15
CA ARG A 234 7.99 -4.91 14.04
C ARG A 234 7.37 -5.95 13.11
N LEU A 235 6.80 -7.00 13.70
CA LEU A 235 6.13 -8.05 12.95
C LEU A 235 4.95 -7.48 12.15
N MET A 236 4.13 -6.62 12.77
CA MET A 236 2.97 -6.03 12.12
C MET A 236 3.32 -4.94 11.11
N ASP A 237 4.39 -4.18 11.32
CA ASP A 237 4.91 -3.20 10.35
C ASP A 237 5.35 -3.89 9.05
N GLY A 238 6.09 -5.00 9.18
CA GLY A 238 6.45 -5.82 8.02
C GLY A 238 5.25 -6.48 7.35
N PHE A 239 4.19 -6.81 8.12
CA PHE A 239 2.95 -7.36 7.56
C PHE A 239 2.18 -6.32 6.73
N ILE A 240 1.90 -5.14 7.29
CA ILE A 240 1.19 -4.07 6.59
C ILE A 240 2.00 -3.59 5.38
N GLY A 241 3.31 -3.36 5.53
CA GLY A 241 4.17 -2.97 4.41
C GLY A 241 4.19 -4.00 3.27
N ARG A 242 4.13 -5.30 3.60
CA ARG A 242 3.98 -6.37 2.59
C ARG A 242 2.63 -6.28 1.87
N LEU A 243 1.54 -6.07 2.60
CA LEU A 243 0.21 -5.97 1.99
C LEU A 243 0.09 -4.76 1.07
N ASP A 244 0.64 -3.61 1.46
CA ASP A 244 0.69 -2.41 0.61
C ASP A 244 1.48 -2.66 -0.67
N SER A 245 2.61 -3.37 -0.57
CA SER A 245 3.43 -3.77 -1.72
C SER A 245 2.65 -4.71 -2.66
N VAL A 246 1.95 -5.71 -2.11
CA VAL A 246 1.12 -6.63 -2.90
C VAL A 246 -0.03 -5.88 -3.57
N ALA A 247 -0.76 -5.04 -2.83
CA ALA A 247 -1.86 -4.25 -3.37
C ALA A 247 -1.40 -3.36 -4.52
N THR A 248 -0.29 -2.62 -4.33
CA THR A 248 0.30 -1.77 -5.37
C THR A 248 0.71 -2.57 -6.60
N THR A 249 1.35 -3.72 -6.40
CA THR A 249 1.77 -4.62 -7.49
C THR A 249 0.59 -5.15 -8.29
N GLN A 250 -0.47 -5.60 -7.61
CA GLN A 250 -1.67 -6.11 -8.25
C GLN A 250 -2.42 -5.01 -9.00
N GLN A 251 -2.50 -3.81 -8.43
CA GLN A 251 -3.16 -2.67 -9.09
C GLN A 251 -2.38 -2.22 -10.34
N HIS A 252 -1.05 -2.20 -10.28
CA HIS A 252 -0.21 -1.92 -11.45
C HIS A 252 -0.38 -2.97 -12.54
N SER A 253 -0.32 -4.26 -12.17
CA SER A 253 -0.53 -5.38 -13.09
C SER A 253 -1.93 -5.33 -13.73
N LEU A 254 -2.96 -4.99 -12.96
CA LEU A 254 -4.34 -4.86 -13.46
C LEU A 254 -4.45 -3.74 -14.49
N ASN A 255 -3.86 -2.58 -14.19
CA ASN A 255 -3.85 -1.45 -15.11
C ASN A 255 -3.11 -1.78 -16.42
N ALA A 256 -1.98 -2.49 -16.33
CA ALA A 256 -1.27 -2.97 -17.51
C ALA A 256 -2.11 -3.96 -18.32
N SER A 257 -2.74 -4.93 -17.66
CA SER A 257 -3.60 -5.92 -18.34
C SER A 257 -4.81 -5.27 -19.03
N LEU A 258 -5.45 -4.29 -18.37
CA LEU A 258 -6.56 -3.52 -18.94
C LEU A 258 -6.11 -2.68 -20.15
N ALA A 259 -4.91 -2.10 -20.09
CA ALA A 259 -4.35 -1.38 -21.22
C ALA A 259 -4.08 -2.31 -22.42
N THR A 260 -3.57 -3.52 -22.16
CA THR A 260 -3.39 -4.55 -23.20
C THR A 260 -4.74 -4.96 -23.80
N VAL A 261 -5.75 -5.25 -22.99
CA VAL A 261 -7.11 -5.60 -23.45
C VAL A 261 -7.69 -4.50 -24.35
N ASN A 262 -7.60 -3.23 -23.91
CA ASN A 262 -8.05 -2.10 -24.71
C ASN A 262 -7.29 -1.98 -26.04
N GLY A 263 -5.97 -2.18 -26.02
CA GLY A 263 -5.15 -2.22 -27.23
C GLY A 263 -5.56 -3.36 -28.16
N THR A 264 -5.85 -4.54 -27.61
CA THR A 264 -6.32 -5.70 -28.35
C THR A 264 -7.65 -5.43 -29.05
N ILE A 265 -8.64 -4.90 -28.32
CA ILE A 265 -9.94 -4.55 -28.87
C ILE A 265 -9.79 -3.47 -29.95
N ARG A 266 -9.05 -2.40 -29.69
CA ARG A 266 -8.86 -1.33 -30.66
C ARG A 266 -8.20 -1.82 -31.96
N ASN A 267 -7.09 -2.56 -31.85
CA ASN A 267 -6.28 -2.90 -33.02
C ASN A 267 -6.81 -4.13 -33.77
N TYR A 268 -7.24 -5.17 -33.05
CA TYR A 268 -7.58 -6.47 -33.64
C TYR A 268 -9.07 -6.71 -33.83
N VAL A 269 -9.93 -5.93 -33.18
CA VAL A 269 -11.38 -5.99 -33.37
C VAL A 269 -11.82 -4.79 -34.20
N GLU A 270 -11.76 -3.58 -33.62
CA GLU A 270 -12.24 -2.35 -34.27
C GLU A 270 -11.46 -2.04 -35.56
N GLY A 271 -10.12 -2.02 -35.48
CA GLY A 271 -9.26 -1.72 -36.63
C GLY A 271 -9.39 -2.73 -37.76
N ARG A 272 -9.48 -4.03 -37.46
CA ARG A 272 -9.64 -5.08 -38.49
C ARG A 272 -11.02 -5.06 -39.13
N LEU A 273 -12.08 -4.88 -38.35
CA LEU A 273 -13.44 -4.77 -38.89
C LEU A 273 -13.57 -3.53 -39.78
N ARG A 274 -13.12 -2.36 -39.32
CA ARG A 274 -13.10 -1.14 -40.14
C ARG A 274 -12.27 -1.31 -41.40
N GLY A 275 -11.09 -1.91 -41.30
CA GLY A 275 -10.24 -2.20 -42.44
C GLY A 275 -10.91 -3.12 -43.46
N ALA A 276 -11.59 -4.18 -43.00
CA ALA A 276 -12.31 -5.10 -43.87
C ALA A 276 -13.49 -4.42 -44.58
N VAL A 277 -14.31 -3.65 -43.86
CA VAL A 277 -15.44 -2.89 -44.44
C VAL A 277 -14.95 -1.88 -45.47
N ARG A 278 -13.96 -1.04 -45.11
CA ARG A 278 -13.39 -0.03 -46.01
C ARG A 278 -12.63 -0.64 -47.19
N GLY A 279 -12.14 -1.87 -47.07
CA GLY A 279 -11.47 -2.60 -48.15
C GLY A 279 -12.39 -3.03 -49.30
N LEU A 280 -13.71 -3.14 -49.05
CA LEU A 280 -14.69 -3.54 -50.06
C LEU A 280 -14.91 -2.48 -51.14
N ALA A 281 -14.97 -1.20 -50.75
CA ALA A 281 -15.22 -0.08 -51.66
C ALA A 281 -14.17 0.05 -52.79
N PRO A 282 -12.85 0.08 -52.53
CA PRO A 282 -11.84 0.18 -53.59
C PRO A 282 -11.78 -1.07 -54.48
N ALA A 283 -12.04 -2.26 -53.93
CA ALA A 283 -12.12 -3.48 -54.72
C ALA A 283 -13.27 -3.41 -55.73
N PHE A 284 -14.46 -3.03 -55.27
CA PHE A 284 -15.62 -2.87 -56.14
C PHE A 284 -15.43 -1.74 -57.17
N ASN A 285 -14.85 -0.61 -56.77
CA ASN A 285 -14.57 0.52 -57.66
C ASN A 285 -13.67 0.11 -58.84
N ARG A 286 -12.64 -0.71 -58.58
CA ARG A 286 -11.75 -1.22 -59.64
C ARG A 286 -12.55 -2.01 -60.68
N SER A 287 -13.37 -2.96 -60.22
CA SER A 287 -14.19 -3.80 -61.08
C SER A 287 -15.21 -3.00 -61.90
N VAL A 288 -15.85 -1.99 -61.28
CA VAL A 288 -16.78 -1.06 -61.94
C VAL A 288 -16.06 -0.21 -62.99
N THR A 289 -14.88 0.32 -62.66
CA THR A 289 -14.10 1.17 -63.56
C THR A 289 -13.68 0.40 -64.81
N GLU A 290 -13.22 -0.84 -64.67
CA GLU A 290 -12.88 -1.70 -65.81
C GLU A 290 -14.08 -1.95 -66.74
N ALA A 291 -15.26 -2.19 -66.18
CA ALA A 291 -16.49 -2.35 -66.96
C ALA A 291 -16.87 -1.05 -67.69
N LYS A 292 -16.78 0.11 -67.02
CA LYS A 292 -17.07 1.42 -67.62
C LYS A 292 -16.14 1.76 -68.78
N VAL A 293 -14.85 1.46 -68.67
CA VAL A 293 -13.87 1.66 -69.76
C VAL A 293 -14.29 0.87 -71.01
N LYS A 294 -14.73 -0.38 -70.84
CA LYS A 294 -15.20 -1.23 -71.96
C LYS A 294 -16.56 -0.78 -72.53
N LEU A 295 -17.43 -0.19 -71.72
CA LEU A 295 -18.74 0.33 -72.16
C LEU A 295 -18.63 1.65 -72.95
N ARG A 296 -17.64 2.50 -72.65
CA ARG A 296 -17.48 3.83 -73.25
C ARG A 296 -17.48 3.86 -74.79
N PRO A 297 -16.70 3.04 -75.51
CA PRO A 297 -16.71 3.05 -76.98
C PRO A 297 -18.05 2.60 -77.57
N LEU A 298 -18.81 1.76 -76.85
CA LEU A 298 -20.09 1.22 -77.32
C LEU A 298 -21.22 2.28 -77.30
N MET A 299 -21.02 3.41 -76.62
CA MET A 299 -21.99 4.51 -76.59
C MET A 299 -22.11 5.27 -77.93
N ALA A 300 -21.13 5.09 -78.82
CA ALA A 300 -21.14 5.66 -80.16
C ALA A 300 -21.80 4.74 -81.21
N ASP A 301 -22.14 3.51 -80.84
CA ASP A 301 -22.74 2.52 -81.74
C ASP A 301 -24.27 2.58 -81.69
N GLN A 302 -24.94 2.68 -82.84
CA GLN A 302 -26.40 2.86 -82.91
C GLN A 302 -27.21 1.68 -82.32
N VAL A 303 -26.66 0.47 -82.29
CA VAL A 303 -27.34 -0.74 -81.78
C VAL A 303 -27.16 -0.88 -80.27
N LEU A 304 -26.00 -0.45 -79.75
CA LEU A 304 -25.57 -0.63 -78.35
C LEU A 304 -25.67 0.62 -77.48
N GLN A 305 -25.87 1.80 -78.06
CA GLN A 305 -25.79 3.08 -77.36
C GLN A 305 -26.68 3.15 -76.10
N GLU A 306 -27.94 2.73 -76.21
CA GLU A 306 -28.90 2.82 -75.11
C GLU A 306 -28.54 1.87 -73.95
N VAL A 307 -28.28 0.60 -74.25
CA VAL A 307 -27.91 -0.38 -73.22
C VAL A 307 -26.56 -0.03 -72.56
N ALA A 308 -25.61 0.51 -73.33
CA ALA A 308 -24.31 0.91 -72.80
C ALA A 308 -24.41 2.11 -71.85
N ARG A 309 -25.29 3.08 -72.15
CA ARG A 309 -25.61 4.20 -71.24
C ARG A 309 -26.32 3.70 -69.97
N ASN A 310 -27.34 2.86 -70.11
CA ASN A 310 -28.07 2.32 -68.96
C ASN A 310 -27.17 1.50 -68.03
N ALA A 311 -26.30 0.64 -68.58
CA ALA A 311 -25.32 -0.12 -67.81
C ALA A 311 -24.32 0.79 -67.09
N THR A 312 -23.81 1.83 -67.76
CA THR A 312 -22.86 2.77 -67.17
C THR A 312 -23.48 3.58 -66.03
N ASN A 313 -24.69 4.09 -66.23
CA ASN A 313 -25.43 4.84 -65.21
C ASN A 313 -25.71 3.95 -64.00
N ARG A 314 -26.18 2.72 -64.24
CA ARG A 314 -26.48 1.77 -63.17
C ARG A 314 -25.25 1.42 -62.36
N LEU A 315 -24.13 1.06 -63.01
CA LEU A 315 -22.88 0.77 -62.33
C LEU A 315 -22.35 1.98 -61.53
N THR A 316 -22.60 3.21 -61.99
CA THR A 316 -22.23 4.44 -61.26
C THR A 316 -23.05 4.61 -60.00
N GLU A 317 -24.37 4.54 -60.12
CA GLU A 317 -25.31 4.60 -58.98
C GLU A 317 -24.98 3.52 -57.95
N ARG A 318 -24.72 2.29 -58.41
CA ARG A 318 -24.33 1.15 -57.57
C ARG A 318 -23.05 1.41 -56.79
N LEU A 319 -22.02 1.93 -57.45
CA LEU A 319 -20.77 2.26 -56.78
C LEU A 319 -21.00 3.30 -55.67
N THR A 320 -21.72 4.37 -55.96
CA THR A 320 -22.03 5.42 -54.97
C THR A 320 -22.76 4.83 -53.76
N ASN A 321 -23.85 4.10 -53.97
CA ASN A 321 -24.68 3.57 -52.88
C ASN A 321 -23.92 2.56 -52.00
N VAL A 322 -23.11 1.68 -52.61
CA VAL A 322 -22.32 0.69 -51.86
C VAL A 322 -21.22 1.38 -51.07
N THR A 323 -20.51 2.35 -51.66
CA THR A 323 -19.46 3.09 -50.95
C THR A 323 -20.03 3.86 -49.77
N GLU A 324 -21.14 4.57 -49.93
CA GLU A 324 -21.79 5.32 -48.84
C GLU A 324 -22.26 4.42 -47.71
N ALA A 325 -22.85 3.26 -48.03
CA ALA A 325 -23.28 2.28 -47.03
C ALA A 325 -22.09 1.68 -46.25
N LEU A 326 -20.98 1.39 -46.93
CA LEU A 326 -19.76 0.87 -46.30
C LEU A 326 -19.09 1.91 -45.40
N ASP A 327 -19.03 3.17 -45.84
CA ASP A 327 -18.46 4.27 -45.04
C ASP A 327 -19.29 4.50 -43.77
N THR A 328 -20.62 4.58 -43.92
CA THR A 328 -21.55 4.69 -42.79
C THR A 328 -21.36 3.53 -41.82
N LEU A 329 -21.31 2.30 -42.31
CA LEU A 329 -21.13 1.12 -41.49
C LEU A 329 -19.78 1.15 -40.75
N ALA A 330 -18.69 1.51 -41.42
CA ALA A 330 -17.34 1.57 -40.83
C ALA A 330 -17.26 2.61 -39.69
N ASP A 331 -17.93 3.74 -39.85
CA ASP A 331 -17.93 4.80 -38.84
C ASP A 331 -18.73 4.42 -37.59
N HIS A 332 -19.75 3.57 -37.73
CA HIS A 332 -20.54 3.04 -36.60
C HIS A 332 -19.85 1.89 -35.82
N ILE A 333 -18.67 1.42 -36.25
CA ILE A 333 -17.90 0.41 -35.51
C ILE A 333 -17.17 1.08 -34.34
N GLU A 334 -17.85 1.30 -33.22
CA GLU A 334 -17.29 1.86 -31.98
C GLU A 334 -17.26 0.81 -30.85
N VAL A 335 -16.31 -0.12 -30.89
CA VAL A 335 -16.25 -1.21 -29.91
C VAL A 335 -15.67 -0.75 -28.57
N VAL A 336 -14.57 0.03 -28.59
CA VAL A 336 -13.85 0.42 -27.36
C VAL A 336 -14.71 1.25 -26.40
N ARG A 337 -15.62 2.08 -26.94
CA ARG A 337 -16.48 2.96 -26.14
C ARG A 337 -17.45 2.17 -25.27
N GLN A 338 -17.95 1.04 -25.76
CA GLN A 338 -18.90 0.17 -25.04
C GLN A 338 -18.24 -0.53 -23.84
N PHE A 339 -16.92 -0.76 -23.87
CA PHE A 339 -16.16 -1.37 -22.78
C PHE A 339 -15.61 -0.37 -21.74
N GLY A 340 -15.81 0.93 -21.92
CA GLY A 340 -15.27 1.95 -21.01
C GLY A 340 -15.79 1.85 -19.57
N GLN A 341 -17.07 1.49 -19.40
CA GLN A 341 -17.70 1.32 -18.09
C GLN A 341 -17.19 0.06 -17.38
N ALA A 342 -17.02 -1.03 -18.12
CA ALA A 342 -16.43 -2.27 -17.62
C ALA A 342 -15.04 -2.06 -17.00
N VAL A 343 -14.16 -1.31 -17.69
CA VAL A 343 -12.82 -0.98 -17.20
C VAL A 343 -12.86 -0.22 -15.87
N HIS A 344 -13.82 0.69 -15.69
CA HIS A 344 -14.02 1.40 -14.42
C HIS A 344 -14.47 0.45 -13.32
N THR A 345 -15.45 -0.41 -13.61
CA THR A 345 -15.95 -1.40 -12.64
C THR A 345 -14.85 -2.36 -12.20
N THR A 346 -13.98 -2.82 -13.09
CA THR A 346 -12.83 -3.67 -12.75
C THR A 346 -11.91 -3.00 -11.73
N ARG A 347 -11.58 -1.72 -11.93
CA ARG A 347 -10.75 -0.97 -10.96
C ARG A 347 -11.46 -0.75 -9.63
N LEU A 348 -12.76 -0.46 -9.67
CA LEU A 348 -13.56 -0.27 -8.47
C LEU A 348 -13.56 -1.51 -7.59
N ILE A 349 -13.79 -2.70 -8.17
CA ILE A 349 -13.78 -3.97 -7.44
C ILE A 349 -12.42 -4.21 -6.79
N MET A 350 -11.32 -3.96 -7.50
CA MET A 350 -9.97 -4.08 -6.94
C MET A 350 -9.74 -3.12 -5.76
N ASN A 351 -10.12 -1.85 -5.90
CA ASN A 351 -9.94 -0.86 -4.83
C ASN A 351 -10.74 -1.19 -3.58
N LEU A 352 -12.01 -1.62 -3.74
CA LEU A 352 -12.85 -2.07 -2.63
C LEU A 352 -12.22 -3.25 -1.89
N THR A 353 -11.56 -4.14 -2.63
CA THR A 353 -10.88 -5.31 -2.07
C THR A 353 -9.69 -4.93 -1.23
N VAL A 354 -8.81 -4.09 -1.79
CA VAL A 354 -7.62 -3.60 -1.07
C VAL A 354 -8.05 -2.89 0.21
N ALA A 355 -9.10 -2.06 0.14
CA ALA A 355 -9.64 -1.38 1.32
C ALA A 355 -10.16 -2.37 2.39
N ALA A 356 -10.98 -3.35 1.99
CA ALA A 356 -11.55 -4.32 2.93
C ALA A 356 -10.50 -5.24 3.56
N ILE A 357 -9.53 -5.71 2.76
CA ILE A 357 -8.39 -6.50 3.25
C ILE A 357 -7.52 -5.66 4.19
N GLY A 358 -7.26 -4.39 3.83
CA GLY A 358 -6.49 -3.45 4.65
C GLY A 358 -7.14 -3.20 6.02
N GLU A 359 -8.47 -3.03 6.06
CA GLU A 359 -9.21 -2.85 7.32
C GLU A 359 -9.11 -4.10 8.22
N LEU A 360 -9.31 -5.30 7.66
CA LEU A 360 -9.15 -6.55 8.41
C LEU A 360 -7.71 -6.74 8.91
N ALA A 361 -6.72 -6.37 8.09
CA ALA A 361 -5.31 -6.47 8.43
C ALA A 361 -4.94 -5.50 9.55
N TRP A 362 -5.54 -4.31 9.54
CA TRP A 362 -5.36 -3.32 10.59
C TRP A 362 -5.97 -3.79 11.91
N ASN A 363 -7.17 -4.36 11.89
CA ASN A 363 -7.80 -4.92 13.10
C ASN A 363 -6.95 -6.05 13.70
N LEU A 364 -6.43 -6.95 12.86
CA LEU A 364 -5.51 -8.00 13.31
C LEU A 364 -4.20 -7.42 13.85
N THR A 365 -3.67 -6.37 13.21
CA THR A 365 -2.49 -5.64 13.67
C THR A 365 -2.66 -5.11 15.08
N LEU A 366 -3.77 -4.41 15.34
CA LEU A 366 -4.06 -3.89 16.67
C LEU A 366 -4.25 -5.01 17.71
N ALA A 367 -4.90 -6.12 17.34
CA ALA A 367 -5.05 -7.29 18.22
C ALA A 367 -3.70 -7.92 18.57
N VAL A 368 -2.78 -8.05 17.61
CA VAL A 368 -1.43 -8.58 17.85
C VAL A 368 -0.61 -7.61 18.69
N THR A 369 -0.54 -6.32 18.34
CA THR A 369 0.29 -5.37 19.10
C THR A 369 -0.17 -5.20 20.54
N SER A 370 -1.49 -5.26 20.77
CA SER A 370 -2.10 -5.20 22.10
C SER A 370 -1.98 -6.49 22.91
N ALA A 371 -1.33 -7.52 22.36
CA ALA A 371 -1.18 -8.84 22.96
C ALA A 371 -2.51 -9.48 23.36
N GLN A 372 -3.56 -9.30 22.56
CA GLN A 372 -4.82 -9.99 22.76
C GLN A 372 -4.59 -11.51 22.76
N PRO A 373 -5.20 -12.27 23.70
CA PRO A 373 -5.03 -13.72 23.76
C PRO A 373 -5.31 -14.39 22.41
N GLY A 374 -4.38 -15.23 21.95
CA GLY A 374 -4.52 -15.96 20.69
C GLY A 374 -4.18 -15.18 19.41
N ALA A 375 -4.03 -13.85 19.46
CA ALA A 375 -3.83 -13.01 18.26
C ALA A 375 -2.60 -13.39 17.42
N GLU A 376 -1.45 -13.67 18.06
CA GLU A 376 -0.26 -14.14 17.34
C GLU A 376 -0.46 -15.51 16.68
N GLY A 377 -1.28 -16.37 17.26
CA GLY A 377 -1.66 -17.66 16.67
C GLY A 377 -2.58 -17.47 15.48
N CYS A 378 -3.56 -16.56 15.59
CA CYS A 378 -4.44 -16.19 14.49
C CYS A 378 -3.68 -15.57 13.32
N PHE A 379 -2.74 -14.67 13.60
CA PHE A 379 -1.86 -14.10 12.58
C PHE A 379 -1.03 -15.18 11.88
N ARG A 380 -0.46 -16.13 12.61
CA ARG A 380 0.26 -17.27 12.01
C ARG A 380 -0.62 -18.14 11.12
N ARG A 381 -1.91 -18.29 11.46
CA ARG A 381 -2.86 -19.12 10.70
C ARG A 381 -3.42 -18.44 9.46
N TYR A 382 -3.75 -17.15 9.57
CA TYR A 382 -4.49 -16.42 8.53
C TYR A 382 -3.68 -15.35 7.81
N GLY A 383 -2.47 -15.02 8.26
CA GLY A 383 -1.66 -13.94 7.69
C GLY A 383 -1.37 -14.07 6.19
N TYR A 384 -1.32 -15.30 5.67
CA TYR A 384 -1.14 -15.57 4.23
C TYR A 384 -2.43 -15.39 3.41
N GLU A 385 -3.61 -15.53 4.03
CA GLU A 385 -4.88 -15.41 3.31
C GLU A 385 -5.08 -13.97 2.78
N PHE A 386 -4.59 -12.96 3.50
CA PHE A 386 -4.62 -11.56 3.03
C PHE A 386 -3.90 -11.37 1.68
N ASP A 387 -2.70 -11.94 1.54
CA ASP A 387 -1.92 -11.88 0.30
C ASP A 387 -2.59 -12.67 -0.83
N LYS A 388 -3.15 -13.84 -0.50
CA LYS A 388 -3.81 -14.75 -1.44
C LYS A 388 -5.07 -14.14 -2.05
N LEU A 389 -5.91 -13.50 -1.24
CA LEU A 389 -7.16 -12.89 -1.71
C LEU A 389 -6.93 -11.80 -2.75
N ALA A 390 -5.95 -10.92 -2.52
CA ALA A 390 -5.61 -9.86 -3.48
C ALA A 390 -5.14 -10.43 -4.84
N ARG A 391 -4.37 -11.53 -4.82
CA ARG A 391 -3.90 -12.21 -6.04
C ARG A 391 -5.02 -12.92 -6.78
N GLN A 392 -5.82 -13.71 -6.07
CA GLN A 392 -6.94 -14.46 -6.65
C GLN A 392 -7.95 -13.54 -7.32
N LEU A 393 -8.23 -12.38 -6.70
CA LEU A 393 -9.12 -11.41 -7.31
C LEU A 393 -8.51 -10.74 -8.55
N TYR A 394 -7.23 -10.37 -8.50
CA TYR A 394 -6.53 -9.85 -9.69
C TYR A 394 -6.61 -10.84 -10.85
N ASP A 395 -6.32 -12.13 -10.61
CA ASP A 395 -6.38 -13.17 -11.63
C ASP A 395 -7.79 -13.31 -12.21
N SER A 396 -8.81 -13.24 -11.35
CA SER A 396 -10.21 -13.27 -11.79
C SER A 396 -10.58 -12.05 -12.65
N LEU A 397 -10.26 -10.84 -12.19
CA LEU A 397 -10.58 -9.58 -12.88
C LEU A 397 -9.85 -9.44 -14.21
N SER A 398 -8.55 -9.76 -14.25
CA SER A 398 -7.76 -9.77 -15.48
C SER A 398 -8.24 -10.84 -16.45
N GLY A 399 -8.61 -12.01 -15.95
CA GLY A 399 -9.22 -13.10 -16.72
C GLY A 399 -10.51 -12.69 -17.44
N CYS A 400 -11.42 -11.97 -16.75
CA CYS A 400 -12.65 -11.46 -17.36
C CYS A 400 -12.39 -10.56 -18.58
N GLY A 401 -11.39 -9.68 -18.51
CA GLY A 401 -11.05 -8.79 -19.63
C GLY A 401 -10.35 -9.52 -20.79
N GLN A 402 -9.38 -10.37 -20.47
CA GLN A 402 -8.64 -11.13 -21.49
C GLN A 402 -9.53 -12.14 -22.22
N GLY A 403 -10.45 -12.81 -21.51
CA GLY A 403 -11.40 -13.75 -22.08
C GLY A 403 -12.29 -13.09 -23.14
N GLU A 404 -12.86 -11.93 -22.82
CA GLU A 404 -13.72 -11.21 -23.76
C GLU A 404 -12.95 -10.62 -24.93
N ALA A 405 -11.73 -10.11 -24.73
CA ALA A 405 -10.89 -9.67 -25.84
C ALA A 405 -10.64 -10.81 -26.86
N ARG A 406 -10.36 -12.03 -26.38
CA ARG A 406 -10.17 -13.20 -27.25
C ARG A 406 -11.46 -13.63 -27.93
N ALA A 407 -12.58 -13.61 -27.21
CA ALA A 407 -13.89 -13.94 -27.78
C ALA A 407 -14.25 -12.97 -28.92
N LEU A 408 -14.06 -11.67 -28.71
CA LEU A 408 -14.30 -10.64 -29.74
C LEU A 408 -13.37 -10.78 -30.95
N GLN A 409 -12.12 -11.21 -30.77
CA GLN A 409 -11.24 -11.53 -31.90
C GLN A 409 -11.79 -12.69 -32.74
N GLY A 410 -12.33 -13.73 -32.09
CA GLY A 410 -12.99 -14.85 -32.77
C GLY A 410 -14.22 -14.40 -33.58
N VAL A 411 -15.10 -13.61 -32.93
CA VAL A 411 -16.27 -13.01 -33.58
C VAL A 411 -15.86 -12.12 -34.75
N THR A 412 -14.79 -11.33 -34.60
CA THR A 412 -14.25 -10.49 -35.67
C THR A 412 -13.87 -11.31 -36.90
N GLY A 413 -13.23 -12.46 -36.72
CA GLY A 413 -12.90 -13.36 -37.82
C GLY A 413 -14.14 -13.84 -38.58
N ALA A 414 -15.19 -14.25 -37.85
CA ALA A 414 -16.45 -14.69 -38.45
C ALA A 414 -17.18 -13.55 -39.19
N LEU A 415 -17.21 -12.36 -38.60
CA LEU A 415 -17.79 -11.16 -39.21
C LEU A 415 -17.05 -10.74 -40.49
N ILE A 416 -15.71 -10.82 -40.50
CA ILE A 416 -14.93 -10.60 -41.73
C ILE A 416 -15.26 -11.67 -42.78
N GLY A 417 -15.46 -12.93 -42.38
CA GLY A 417 -15.94 -13.99 -43.25
C GLY A 417 -17.30 -13.67 -43.89
N PHE A 418 -18.23 -13.10 -43.12
CA PHE A 418 -19.52 -12.61 -43.62
C PHE A 418 -19.34 -11.51 -44.69
N LEU A 419 -18.42 -10.56 -44.47
CA LEU A 419 -18.10 -9.53 -45.47
C LEU A 419 -17.48 -10.11 -46.75
N GLY A 420 -16.79 -11.25 -46.67
CA GLY A 420 -16.29 -11.97 -47.84
C GLY A 420 -17.41 -12.47 -48.76
N VAL A 421 -18.59 -12.80 -48.21
CA VAL A 421 -19.77 -13.15 -49.00
C VAL A 421 -20.27 -11.93 -49.78
N VAL A 422 -20.32 -10.77 -49.14
CA VAL A 422 -20.69 -9.49 -49.78
C VAL A 422 -19.72 -9.17 -50.92
N GLN A 423 -18.42 -9.31 -50.68
CA GLN A 423 -17.40 -9.11 -51.71
C GLN A 423 -17.61 -10.04 -52.91
N THR A 424 -17.88 -11.32 -52.66
CA THR A 424 -18.10 -12.32 -53.72
C THR A 424 -19.30 -11.96 -54.59
N GLN A 425 -20.36 -11.41 -53.99
CA GLN A 425 -21.55 -10.96 -54.73
C GLN A 425 -21.27 -9.71 -55.58
N LEU A 426 -20.53 -8.73 -55.03
CA LEU A 426 -20.09 -7.55 -55.78
C LEU A 426 -19.17 -7.94 -56.95
N ASP A 427 -18.26 -8.90 -56.75
CA ASP A 427 -17.38 -9.42 -57.79
C ASP A 427 -18.14 -10.25 -58.83
N ALA A 428 -19.21 -10.96 -58.44
CA ALA A 428 -20.08 -11.67 -59.36
C ALA A 428 -20.86 -10.69 -60.25
N GLU A 429 -21.40 -9.61 -59.68
CA GLU A 429 -22.05 -8.52 -60.41
C GLU A 429 -21.12 -7.95 -61.49
N ALA A 430 -19.89 -7.57 -61.12
CA ALA A 430 -18.92 -7.03 -62.08
C ALA A 430 -18.50 -8.04 -63.15
N ARG A 431 -18.35 -9.33 -62.79
CA ARG A 431 -18.04 -10.41 -63.74
C ARG A 431 -19.14 -10.61 -64.78
N THR A 432 -20.41 -10.50 -64.40
CA THR A 432 -21.54 -10.60 -65.35
C THR A 432 -21.45 -9.54 -66.45
N TYR A 433 -21.14 -8.28 -66.10
CA TYR A 433 -20.86 -7.25 -67.10
C TYR A 433 -19.62 -7.59 -67.94
N GLY A 434 -18.53 -8.05 -67.31
CA GLY A 434 -17.31 -8.45 -68.01
C GLY A 434 -17.52 -9.55 -69.06
N GLN A 435 -18.37 -10.55 -68.76
CA GLN A 435 -18.72 -11.65 -69.67
C GLN A 435 -19.53 -11.16 -70.88
N CYS A 436 -20.45 -10.20 -70.68
CA CYS A 436 -21.20 -9.59 -71.76
C CYS A 436 -20.34 -8.69 -72.65
N LEU A 437 -19.29 -8.06 -72.09
CA LEU A 437 -18.39 -7.16 -72.80
C LEU A 437 -17.18 -7.87 -73.45
N GLY A 438 -16.98 -9.16 -73.17
CA GLY A 438 -15.86 -9.92 -73.69
C GLY A 438 -15.88 -10.07 -75.21
N GLY A 439 -14.83 -9.58 -75.88
CA GLY A 439 -14.67 -9.68 -77.34
C GLY A 439 -15.59 -8.76 -78.16
N LEU A 440 -16.35 -7.87 -77.51
CA LEU A 440 -17.24 -6.92 -78.17
C LEU A 440 -16.50 -5.62 -78.52
N SER A 441 -16.62 -5.17 -79.77
CA SER A 441 -16.09 -3.88 -80.22
C SER A 441 -17.09 -3.16 -81.14
N VAL A 442 -16.84 -1.89 -81.44
CA VAL A 442 -17.68 -1.09 -82.35
C VAL A 442 -17.71 -1.70 -83.76
N GLY A 443 -16.64 -2.38 -84.17
CA GLY A 443 -16.53 -3.07 -85.46
C GLY A 443 -17.07 -4.51 -85.46
N SER A 444 -17.67 -4.99 -84.37
CA SER A 444 -18.25 -6.33 -84.31
C SER A 444 -19.43 -6.50 -85.28
N PRO A 445 -19.72 -7.74 -85.75
CA PRO A 445 -20.91 -8.03 -86.55
C PRO A 445 -22.21 -7.70 -85.83
N ASP A 446 -23.26 -7.31 -86.56
CA ASP A 446 -24.55 -6.89 -85.99
C ASP A 446 -25.23 -7.99 -85.17
N ASP A 447 -25.10 -9.25 -85.59
CA ASP A 447 -25.65 -10.39 -84.83
C ASP A 447 -24.99 -10.53 -83.45
N LEU A 448 -23.67 -10.33 -83.37
CA LEU A 448 -22.94 -10.33 -82.11
C LEU A 448 -23.36 -9.14 -81.24
N LYS A 449 -23.55 -7.96 -81.84
CA LYS A 449 -24.03 -6.76 -81.12
C LYS A 449 -25.42 -6.99 -80.52
N ARG A 450 -26.37 -7.58 -81.28
CA ARG A 450 -27.71 -7.92 -80.78
C ARG A 450 -27.66 -8.93 -79.64
N GLN A 451 -26.83 -9.97 -79.76
CA GLN A 451 -26.66 -10.96 -78.69
C GLN A 451 -26.08 -10.33 -77.41
N ARG A 452 -25.05 -9.48 -77.54
CA ARG A 452 -24.44 -8.81 -76.39
C ARG A 452 -25.31 -7.73 -75.78
N ARG A 453 -26.15 -7.06 -76.57
CA ARG A 453 -27.19 -6.15 -76.07
C ARG A 453 -28.11 -6.85 -75.08
N LEU A 454 -28.68 -8.01 -75.47
CA LEU A 454 -29.55 -8.79 -74.59
C LEU A 454 -28.81 -9.24 -73.32
N CYS A 455 -27.55 -9.66 -73.44
CA CYS A 455 -26.71 -10.00 -72.28
C CYS A 455 -26.56 -8.81 -71.32
N LEU A 456 -26.28 -7.61 -71.83
CA LEU A 456 -26.13 -6.40 -71.03
C LEU A 456 -27.45 -5.96 -70.38
N GLU A 457 -28.58 -6.11 -71.07
CA GLU A 457 -29.91 -5.86 -70.49
C GLU A 457 -30.18 -6.78 -69.30
N VAL A 458 -29.83 -8.07 -69.41
CA VAL A 458 -29.91 -9.03 -68.29
C VAL A 458 -28.92 -8.68 -67.17
N ALA A 459 -27.70 -8.24 -67.51
CA ALA A 459 -26.71 -7.81 -66.51
C ALA A 459 -27.19 -6.59 -65.70
N VAL A 460 -27.89 -5.64 -66.34
CA VAL A 460 -28.53 -4.50 -65.68
C VAL A 460 -29.62 -4.95 -64.71
N GLN A 461 -30.48 -5.89 -65.12
CA GLN A 461 -31.52 -6.45 -64.25
C GLN A 461 -30.91 -7.23 -63.07
N TYR A 462 -29.85 -8.01 -63.31
CA TYR A 462 -29.12 -8.73 -62.26
C TYR A 462 -28.50 -7.76 -61.24
N SER A 463 -27.86 -6.69 -61.70
CA SER A 463 -27.32 -5.60 -60.86
C SER A 463 -28.40 -4.92 -60.02
N GLN A 464 -29.63 -4.82 -60.53
CA GLN A 464 -30.76 -4.29 -59.76
C GLN A 464 -31.18 -5.21 -58.61
N LEU A 465 -31.27 -6.52 -58.86
CA LEU A 465 -31.69 -7.51 -57.86
C LEU A 465 -30.60 -7.78 -56.83
N VAL A 466 -29.41 -8.19 -57.27
CA VAL A 466 -28.29 -8.58 -56.40
C VAL A 466 -27.70 -7.36 -55.73
N GLY A 467 -27.40 -6.35 -56.52
CA GLY A 467 -26.80 -5.14 -55.97
C GLY A 467 -27.78 -4.38 -55.08
N GLY A 468 -28.96 -4.05 -55.61
CA GLY A 468 -29.91 -3.18 -54.91
C GLY A 468 -30.46 -3.76 -53.62
N THR A 469 -30.85 -5.03 -53.64
CA THR A 469 -31.58 -5.64 -52.52
C THR A 469 -30.70 -6.55 -51.68
N VAL A 470 -29.93 -7.45 -52.31
CA VAL A 470 -29.18 -8.48 -51.56
C VAL A 470 -28.00 -7.88 -50.80
N VAL A 471 -27.15 -7.10 -51.47
CA VAL A 471 -25.96 -6.49 -50.82
C VAL A 471 -26.39 -5.52 -49.71
N ALA A 472 -27.42 -4.69 -49.93
CA ALA A 472 -27.92 -3.76 -48.92
C ALA A 472 -28.44 -4.50 -47.67
N ASN A 473 -29.26 -5.54 -47.86
CA ASN A 473 -29.76 -6.37 -46.76
C ASN A 473 -28.63 -7.07 -46.02
N GLN A 474 -27.60 -7.55 -46.72
CA GLN A 474 -26.44 -8.18 -46.10
C GLN A 474 -25.63 -7.20 -45.25
N LEU A 475 -25.37 -5.99 -45.75
CA LEU A 475 -24.65 -4.96 -44.97
C LEU A 475 -25.45 -4.51 -43.74
N SER A 476 -26.78 -4.39 -43.85
CA SER A 476 -27.66 -4.14 -42.70
C SER A 476 -27.61 -5.29 -41.69
N SER A 477 -27.73 -6.53 -42.16
CA SER A 477 -27.66 -7.73 -41.31
C SER A 477 -26.31 -7.85 -40.60
N PHE A 478 -25.21 -7.50 -41.28
CA PHE A 478 -23.89 -7.44 -40.67
C PHE A 478 -23.86 -6.44 -39.50
N GLY A 479 -24.41 -5.23 -39.70
CA GLY A 479 -24.49 -4.21 -38.66
C GLY A 479 -25.28 -4.69 -37.44
N GLU A 480 -26.42 -5.33 -37.66
CA GLU A 480 -27.25 -5.91 -36.58
C GLU A 480 -26.53 -7.02 -35.82
N VAL A 481 -25.89 -7.96 -36.53
CA VAL A 481 -25.13 -9.05 -35.91
C VAL A 481 -23.96 -8.49 -35.11
N LEU A 482 -23.21 -7.52 -35.66
CA LEU A 482 -22.13 -6.85 -34.94
C LEU A 482 -22.63 -6.25 -33.63
N GLN A 483 -23.70 -5.44 -33.66
CA GLN A 483 -24.23 -4.82 -32.44
C GLN A 483 -24.71 -5.86 -31.42
N ARG A 484 -25.34 -6.95 -31.88
CA ARG A 484 -25.79 -8.02 -31.00
C ARG A 484 -24.63 -8.75 -30.32
N GLU A 485 -23.58 -9.09 -31.07
CA GLU A 485 -22.39 -9.76 -30.53
C GLU A 485 -21.64 -8.87 -29.54
N LEU A 486 -21.56 -7.56 -29.81
CA LEU A 486 -20.99 -6.60 -28.87
C LEU A 486 -21.82 -6.48 -27.59
N GLY A 487 -23.15 -6.49 -27.70
CA GLY A 487 -24.06 -6.55 -26.55
C GLY A 487 -23.81 -7.80 -25.70
N TYR A 488 -23.81 -8.98 -26.32
CA TYR A 488 -23.53 -10.23 -25.61
C TYR A 488 -22.17 -10.27 -24.94
N SER A 489 -21.12 -9.75 -25.58
CA SER A 489 -19.79 -9.68 -24.97
C SER A 489 -19.77 -8.74 -23.77
N THR A 490 -20.46 -7.60 -23.84
CA THR A 490 -20.59 -6.67 -22.72
C THR A 490 -21.33 -7.30 -21.55
N ASP A 491 -22.44 -8.01 -21.81
CA ASP A 491 -23.22 -8.71 -20.78
C ASP A 491 -22.42 -9.83 -20.12
N ARG A 492 -21.71 -10.65 -20.90
CA ARG A 492 -20.82 -11.69 -20.34
C ARG A 492 -19.70 -11.10 -19.51
N HIS A 493 -19.10 -9.99 -19.96
CA HIS A 493 -18.10 -9.30 -19.17
C HIS A 493 -18.67 -8.80 -17.84
N GLY A 494 -19.84 -8.15 -17.87
CA GLY A 494 -20.54 -7.68 -16.67
C GLY A 494 -20.88 -8.82 -15.71
N ALA A 495 -21.36 -9.96 -16.22
CA ALA A 495 -21.63 -11.16 -15.43
C ALA A 495 -20.35 -11.73 -14.79
N CYS A 496 -19.23 -11.75 -15.53
CA CYS A 496 -17.93 -12.16 -15.01
C CYS A 496 -17.49 -11.24 -13.86
N LEU A 497 -17.54 -9.92 -14.04
CA LEU A 497 -17.20 -8.94 -13.00
C LEU A 497 -18.10 -9.06 -11.77
N LEU A 498 -19.40 -9.29 -11.95
CA LEU A 498 -20.32 -9.54 -10.85
C LEU A 498 -19.96 -10.83 -10.09
N GLY A 499 -19.55 -11.88 -10.81
CA GLY A 499 -19.02 -13.11 -10.22
C GLY A 499 -17.77 -12.86 -9.39
N SER A 500 -16.79 -12.13 -9.92
CA SER A 500 -15.57 -11.74 -9.20
C SER A 500 -15.88 -10.91 -7.95
N TYR A 501 -16.84 -9.97 -8.04
CA TYR A 501 -17.27 -9.18 -6.89
C TYR A 501 -17.95 -10.03 -5.79
N ARG A 502 -18.81 -10.98 -6.17
CA ARG A 502 -19.43 -11.90 -5.19
C ARG A 502 -18.40 -12.81 -4.53
N LEU A 503 -17.42 -13.30 -5.29
CA LEU A 503 -16.29 -14.05 -4.76
C LEU A 503 -15.53 -13.22 -3.72
N LEU A 504 -15.18 -11.98 -4.07
CA LEU A 504 -14.56 -11.03 -3.14
C LEU A 504 -15.34 -10.92 -1.83
N VAL A 505 -16.62 -10.58 -1.91
CA VAL A 505 -17.44 -10.35 -0.71
C VAL A 505 -17.48 -11.60 0.16
N THR A 506 -17.66 -12.77 -0.47
CA THR A 506 -17.73 -14.05 0.24
C THR A 506 -16.42 -14.37 0.96
N GLU A 507 -15.29 -14.22 0.28
CA GLU A 507 -13.97 -14.50 0.83
C GLU A 507 -13.57 -13.53 1.95
N VAL A 508 -13.85 -12.24 1.79
CA VAL A 508 -13.59 -11.23 2.82
C VAL A 508 -14.44 -11.48 4.06
N VAL A 509 -15.73 -11.80 3.88
CA VAL A 509 -16.62 -12.15 5.00
C VAL A 509 -16.12 -13.42 5.69
N HIS A 510 -15.76 -14.45 4.92
CA HIS A 510 -15.23 -15.70 5.47
C HIS A 510 -13.94 -15.48 6.27
N LEU A 511 -13.00 -14.66 5.75
CA LEU A 511 -11.77 -14.30 6.46
C LEU A 511 -12.07 -13.50 7.74
N ARG A 512 -12.97 -12.51 7.66
CA ARG A 512 -13.39 -11.73 8.83
C ARG A 512 -13.96 -12.62 9.93
N ASP A 513 -14.91 -13.48 9.58
CA ASP A 513 -15.60 -14.34 10.54
C ASP A 513 -14.62 -15.38 11.12
N SER A 514 -13.70 -15.90 10.29
CA SER A 514 -12.61 -16.79 10.73
C SER A 514 -11.66 -16.10 11.71
N LEU A 515 -11.29 -14.84 11.45
CA LEU A 515 -10.45 -14.05 12.35
C LEU A 515 -11.18 -13.76 13.65
N ALA A 516 -12.47 -13.40 13.59
CA ALA A 516 -13.28 -13.14 14.79
C ALA A 516 -13.39 -14.39 15.67
N ALA A 517 -13.70 -15.54 15.09
CA ALA A 517 -13.75 -16.82 15.81
C ALA A 517 -12.38 -17.22 16.39
N CYS A 518 -11.29 -16.93 15.67
CA CYS A 518 -9.94 -17.22 16.15
C CYS A 518 -9.54 -16.32 17.33
N LEU A 519 -9.87 -15.02 17.27
CA LEU A 519 -9.56 -14.05 18.31
C LEU A 519 -10.45 -14.21 19.55
N ASN A 520 -11.64 -14.79 19.40
CA ASN A 520 -12.61 -15.04 20.47
C ASN A 520 -13.13 -16.50 20.43
N PRO A 521 -12.32 -17.50 20.82
CA PRO A 521 -12.67 -18.92 20.68
C PRO A 521 -13.76 -19.43 21.64
N TYR A 522 -14.28 -18.56 22.52
CA TYR A 522 -15.29 -18.90 23.54
C TYR A 522 -16.68 -18.32 23.22
N TYR A 523 -16.91 -17.85 22.00
CA TYR A 523 -18.21 -17.47 21.47
C TYR A 523 -18.62 -18.33 20.28
#